data_AF-A0A6F8YWE2-F1
#
_entry.id   AF-A0A6F8YWE2-F1
#
_cell.length_a   1.000
_cell.length_b   1.000
_cell.length_c   1.000
_cell.angle_alpha   90.00
_cell.angle_beta   90.00
_cell.angle_gamma   90.00
#
_symmetry.space_group_name_H-M   'P 1'
#
loop_
_entity.id
_entity.type
_entity.pdbx_description
1 polymer ?
#
loop_
_entity_poly.entity_id
_entity_poly.type
_entity_poly.pdbx_seq_one_letter_code
_entity_poly.pdbx_strand_id
1 'polypeptide(L)'
;MRRESAVARAKGTTSRTVCTDVVEPPAGPAPAAAVNCSDEEWNFGRLEACVVAWAMIYAIIVPSGQWDGYITYTATTRVTTSATSGEWTMQTDLAATSMWGNMIGTTVYGSGSCTPSCGTQVSFPSQSFATASARASGRATSTTSVTVGSSTTMSHATTMRWYFTNLRWTPQISPPSTAESANVRCDGQYPTVGCVYPVRPVFIISALTNPSFARHVGMAHQYNMPRTLTRMRDEFLATQNGNMACPGILPRPAGFSCDEYPFRSTREGAFTGNAPYGRTFAGCQVTAVPIRQPAETGGYSICMIPEGRTSTAACCCNGSTGKTGCWTANASSSRWPASREEGPGEGGGAPPPFAPAGATAARPGGVRGSG
;
A
#
# COMPACT_ATOMS: atom_id res chain seq x y z
N MET A 1 27.71 5.28 70.32
CA MET A 1 28.30 6.19 69.32
C MET A 1 29.21 5.37 68.40
N ARG A 2 28.76 5.07 67.18
CA ARG A 2 29.59 4.53 66.10
C ARG A 2 29.13 5.19 64.80
N ARG A 3 30.02 5.98 64.21
CA ARG A 3 29.97 6.47 62.83
C ARG A 3 31.32 6.10 62.23
N GLU A 4 31.29 5.35 61.13
CA GLU A 4 32.31 5.27 60.07
C GLU A 4 31.72 4.34 59.00
N SER A 5 31.23 4.89 57.89
CA SER A 5 31.97 5.18 56.65
C SER A 5 31.97 3.98 55.70
N ALA A 6 30.87 3.82 54.95
CA ALA A 6 30.82 2.99 53.75
C ALA A 6 30.89 3.89 52.52
N VAL A 7 31.98 3.73 51.77
CA VAL A 7 32.28 4.38 50.49
C VAL A 7 31.27 3.89 49.44
N ALA A 8 30.38 4.77 48.99
CA ALA A 8 29.51 4.52 47.85
C ALA A 8 30.21 4.98 46.55
N ARG A 9 30.38 4.03 45.64
CA ARG A 9 30.94 4.18 44.29
C ARG A 9 30.04 5.12 43.46
N ALA A 10 30.54 6.29 43.08
CA ALA A 10 29.87 7.17 42.12
C ALA A 10 29.91 6.52 40.72
N LYS A 11 28.77 6.02 40.24
CA LYS A 11 28.56 5.76 38.81
C LYS A 11 28.18 7.10 38.18
N GLY A 12 29.08 7.64 37.34
CA GLY A 12 28.82 8.80 36.52
C GLY A 12 27.55 8.59 35.68
N THR A 13 26.53 9.37 35.98
CA THR A 13 25.29 9.42 35.20
C THR A 13 25.59 10.23 33.94
N THR A 14 25.71 9.57 32.80
CA THR A 14 25.65 10.23 31.49
C THR A 14 24.25 10.82 31.35
N SER A 15 24.14 12.13 31.57
CA SER A 15 22.93 12.90 31.25
C SER A 15 22.69 12.80 29.75
N ARG A 16 21.73 11.98 29.35
CA ARG A 16 21.21 11.92 27.99
C ARG A 16 20.14 12.99 27.88
N THR A 17 20.52 14.17 27.38
CA THR A 17 19.58 15.19 26.96
C THR A 17 18.74 14.61 25.82
N VAL A 18 17.51 14.19 26.14
CA VAL A 18 16.50 13.83 25.15
C VAL A 18 15.83 15.15 24.76
N CYS A 19 16.04 15.59 23.51
CA CYS A 19 15.22 16.63 22.92
C CYS A 19 13.81 16.07 22.74
N THR A 20 12.92 16.34 23.69
CA THR A 20 11.48 16.24 23.48
C THR A 20 11.01 17.55 22.88
N ASP A 21 11.09 17.65 21.54
CA ASP A 21 10.20 18.55 20.84
C ASP A 21 8.79 17.98 20.99
N VAL A 22 7.98 18.61 21.84
CA VAL A 22 6.53 18.42 21.84
C VAL A 22 6.02 19.10 20.57
N VAL A 23 6.18 18.38 19.45
CA VAL A 23 5.40 18.66 18.25
C VAL A 23 4.00 18.17 18.59
N GLU A 24 3.07 19.12 18.71
CA GLU A 24 1.64 18.84 18.70
C GLU A 24 1.38 17.76 17.63
N PRO A 25 0.73 16.62 17.95
CA PRO A 25 0.51 15.59 16.96
C PRO A 25 -0.16 16.27 15.76
N PRO A 26 0.40 16.16 14.55
CA PRO A 26 -0.20 16.80 13.39
C PRO A 26 -1.65 16.37 13.37
N ALA A 27 -2.56 17.36 13.26
CA ALA A 27 -3.97 17.11 13.09
C ALA A 27 -4.12 15.89 12.17
N GLY A 28 -4.74 14.82 12.69
CA GLY A 28 -4.81 13.55 12.00
C GLY A 28 -5.14 13.80 10.53
N PRO A 29 -4.53 13.06 9.59
CA PRO A 29 -4.64 13.36 8.16
C PRO A 29 -6.10 13.66 7.85
N ALA A 30 -6.36 14.85 7.29
CA ALA A 30 -7.70 15.24 6.88
C ALA A 30 -8.33 14.04 6.17
N PRO A 31 -9.58 13.66 6.51
CA PRO A 31 -10.20 12.49 5.91
C PRO A 31 -10.04 12.61 4.41
N ALA A 32 -9.49 11.57 3.78
CA ALA A 32 -9.35 11.54 2.33
C ALA A 32 -10.71 11.95 1.75
N ALA A 33 -10.70 12.94 0.85
CA ALA A 33 -11.93 13.43 0.23
C ALA A 33 -12.72 12.21 -0.28
N ALA A 34 -14.00 12.13 0.10
CA ALA A 34 -14.86 11.02 -0.28
C ALA A 34 -14.80 10.82 -1.80
N VAL A 35 -14.73 9.56 -2.24
CA VAL A 35 -14.65 9.25 -3.67
C VAL A 35 -15.97 9.63 -4.32
N ASN A 36 -15.92 10.57 -5.28
CA ASN A 36 -17.09 10.90 -6.08
C ASN A 36 -17.51 9.67 -6.88
N CYS A 37 -18.78 9.31 -6.81
CA CYS A 37 -19.32 8.20 -7.59
C CYS A 37 -19.33 8.56 -9.09
N SER A 38 -19.05 7.58 -9.94
CA SER A 38 -19.19 7.67 -11.40
C SER A 38 -20.34 6.80 -11.89
N ASP A 39 -20.94 7.18 -13.01
CA ASP A 39 -21.98 6.40 -13.69
C ASP A 39 -21.33 5.19 -14.37
N GLU A 40 -21.92 4.01 -14.13
CA GLU A 40 -21.61 2.69 -14.74
C GLU A 40 -20.18 2.15 -14.55
N GLU A 41 -19.25 2.99 -14.10
CA GLU A 41 -17.86 2.64 -13.81
C GLU A 41 -17.55 2.86 -12.33
N TRP A 42 -16.69 2.02 -11.77
CA TRP A 42 -16.16 2.23 -10.43
C TRP A 42 -15.13 3.35 -10.44
N ASN A 43 -15.36 4.39 -9.63
CA ASN A 43 -14.32 5.31 -9.22
C ASN A 43 -13.62 4.77 -7.97
N PHE A 44 -12.28 4.77 -7.98
CA PHE A 44 -11.46 4.17 -6.92
C PHE A 44 -10.60 5.21 -6.21
N GLY A 45 -10.72 5.24 -4.90
CA GLY A 45 -9.67 5.67 -3.98
C GLY A 45 -8.97 4.46 -3.38
N ARG A 46 -7.97 4.71 -2.54
CA ARG A 46 -7.29 3.62 -1.80
C ARG A 46 -8.20 2.97 -0.76
N LEU A 47 -9.02 3.77 -0.10
CA LEU A 47 -9.86 3.35 1.03
C LEU A 47 -11.35 3.31 0.70
N GLU A 48 -11.75 3.80 -0.47
CA GLU A 48 -13.15 3.86 -0.88
C GLU A 48 -13.27 3.59 -2.38
N ALA A 49 -14.38 3.00 -2.81
CA ALA A 49 -14.78 2.97 -4.21
C ALA A 49 -16.28 3.24 -4.33
N CYS A 50 -16.71 3.87 -5.43
CA CYS A 50 -18.13 4.12 -5.67
C CYS A 50 -18.52 4.00 -7.15
N VAL A 51 -19.72 3.44 -7.41
CA VAL A 51 -20.36 3.36 -8.73
C VAL A 51 -21.86 3.65 -8.61
N VAL A 52 -22.45 4.28 -9.63
CA VAL A 52 -23.90 4.41 -9.82
C VAL A 52 -24.29 3.59 -11.05
N ALA A 53 -25.10 2.56 -10.86
CA ALA A 53 -25.63 1.75 -11.96
C ALA A 53 -27.10 2.07 -12.20
N TRP A 54 -27.50 2.20 -13.46
CA TRP A 54 -28.90 2.32 -13.85
C TRP A 54 -29.45 0.94 -14.17
N ALA A 55 -30.66 0.65 -13.68
CA ALA A 55 -31.31 -0.63 -13.91
C ALA A 55 -32.82 -0.48 -14.05
N MET A 56 -33.43 -1.50 -14.64
CA MET A 56 -34.88 -1.60 -14.80
C MET A 56 -35.32 -3.02 -14.47
N ILE A 57 -36.38 -3.13 -13.67
CA ILE A 57 -37.16 -4.36 -13.52
C ILE A 57 -38.51 -4.13 -14.19
N TYR A 58 -38.97 -5.09 -14.98
CA TYR A 58 -40.24 -5.00 -15.70
C TYR A 58 -41.01 -6.32 -15.60
N ALA A 59 -42.32 -6.23 -15.69
CA ALA A 59 -43.24 -7.35 -15.72
C ALA A 59 -43.96 -7.41 -17.08
N ILE A 60 -44.17 -8.62 -17.59
CA ILE A 60 -44.90 -8.86 -18.85
C ILE A 60 -46.05 -9.84 -18.64
N ILE A 61 -47.10 -9.69 -19.44
CA ILE A 61 -48.25 -10.58 -19.46
C ILE A 61 -47.97 -11.75 -20.41
N VAL A 62 -47.85 -12.96 -19.87
CA VAL A 62 -47.69 -14.19 -20.65
C VAL A 62 -49.07 -14.72 -21.09
N PRO A 63 -49.26 -15.18 -22.34
CA PRO A 63 -48.26 -15.28 -23.41
C PRO A 63 -48.15 -14.03 -24.30
N SER A 64 -48.98 -13.01 -24.08
CA SER A 64 -49.09 -11.86 -24.99
C SER A 64 -47.81 -11.04 -25.17
N GLY A 65 -46.87 -11.10 -24.21
CA GLY A 65 -45.65 -10.29 -24.20
C GLY A 65 -45.88 -8.80 -23.92
N GLN A 66 -47.12 -8.38 -23.65
CA GLN A 66 -47.43 -6.99 -23.33
C GLN A 66 -46.83 -6.59 -21.98
N TRP A 67 -46.41 -5.34 -21.86
CA TRP A 67 -45.85 -4.80 -20.63
C TRP A 67 -46.96 -4.62 -19.59
N ASP A 68 -46.79 -5.21 -18.41
CA ASP A 68 -47.69 -5.07 -17.26
C ASP A 68 -47.22 -3.95 -16.31
N GLY A 69 -45.92 -3.64 -16.32
CA GLY A 69 -45.35 -2.56 -15.53
C GLY A 69 -43.82 -2.57 -15.53
N TYR A 70 -43.23 -1.50 -15.02
CA TYR A 70 -41.79 -1.41 -14.79
C TYR A 70 -41.43 -0.48 -13.64
N ILE A 71 -40.22 -0.66 -13.12
CA ILE A 71 -39.53 0.25 -12.21
C ILE A 71 -38.15 0.49 -12.79
N THR A 72 -37.81 1.74 -13.07
CA THR A 72 -36.42 2.15 -13.27
C THR A 72 -35.86 2.63 -11.94
N TYR A 73 -34.60 2.32 -11.68
CA TYR A 73 -33.94 2.73 -10.46
C TYR A 73 -32.44 2.91 -10.67
N THR A 74 -31.82 3.67 -9.78
CA THR A 74 -30.36 3.75 -9.64
C THR A 74 -29.93 2.89 -8.46
N ALA A 75 -28.84 2.15 -8.62
CA ALA A 75 -28.13 1.48 -7.54
C ALA A 75 -26.78 2.18 -7.31
N THR A 76 -26.67 2.96 -6.24
CA THR A 76 -25.41 3.55 -5.81
C THR A 76 -24.71 2.57 -4.88
N THR A 77 -23.56 2.06 -5.28
CA THR A 77 -22.79 1.12 -4.47
C THR A 77 -21.48 1.75 -4.02
N ARG A 78 -21.24 1.76 -2.71
CA ARG A 78 -20.02 2.24 -2.07
C ARG A 78 -19.32 1.12 -1.35
N VAL A 79 -18.01 1.03 -1.48
CA VAL A 79 -17.18 0.13 -0.69
C VAL A 79 -16.19 0.94 0.10
N THR A 80 -16.16 0.73 1.42
CA THR A 80 -15.21 1.38 2.33
C THR A 80 -14.30 0.32 2.94
N THR A 81 -13.01 0.55 2.87
CA THR A 81 -11.95 -0.35 3.33
C THR A 81 -11.06 0.36 4.36
N SER A 82 -10.09 -0.33 4.96
CA SER A 82 -9.21 0.24 5.98
C SER A 82 -7.80 -0.31 5.90
N ALA A 83 -6.81 0.58 5.94
CA ALA A 83 -5.41 0.19 6.02
C ALA A 83 -5.00 -0.46 7.36
N THR A 84 -5.90 -0.50 8.35
CA THR A 84 -5.64 -0.98 9.71
C THR A 84 -6.70 -1.96 10.22
N SER A 85 -7.68 -2.33 9.38
CA SER A 85 -8.64 -3.38 9.67
C SER A 85 -8.67 -4.42 8.56
N GLY A 86 -8.91 -5.67 8.95
CA GLY A 86 -9.23 -6.78 8.04
C GLY A 86 -10.68 -6.76 7.52
N GLU A 87 -11.45 -5.74 7.89
CA GLU A 87 -12.84 -5.58 7.52
C GLU A 87 -13.03 -4.50 6.45
N TRP A 88 -14.04 -4.70 5.61
CA TRP A 88 -14.54 -3.70 4.69
C TRP A 88 -16.06 -3.81 4.57
N THR A 89 -16.69 -2.71 4.16
CA THR A 89 -18.15 -2.62 4.04
C THR A 89 -18.52 -2.28 2.61
N MET A 90 -19.49 -2.99 2.05
CA MET A 90 -20.18 -2.66 0.80
C MET A 90 -21.60 -2.23 1.12
N GLN A 91 -21.95 -0.98 0.82
CA GLN A 91 -23.30 -0.45 0.96
C GLN A 91 -23.89 -0.20 -0.43
N THR A 92 -25.14 -0.65 -0.65
CA THR A 92 -25.89 -0.41 -1.88
C THR A 92 -27.17 0.31 -1.54
N ASP A 93 -27.32 1.51 -2.10
CA ASP A 93 -28.52 2.34 -1.98
C ASP A 93 -29.28 2.34 -3.30
N LEU A 94 -30.53 1.87 -3.26
CA LEU A 94 -31.45 1.84 -4.39
C LEU A 94 -32.38 3.05 -4.31
N ALA A 95 -32.60 3.72 -5.43
CA ALA A 95 -33.58 4.79 -5.55
C ALA A 95 -34.40 4.61 -6.83
N ALA A 96 -35.72 4.46 -6.69
CA ALA A 96 -36.63 4.45 -7.81
C ALA A 96 -36.57 5.82 -8.51
N THR A 97 -36.54 5.81 -9.84
CA THR A 97 -36.53 7.01 -10.67
C THR A 97 -37.81 7.17 -11.47
N SER A 98 -38.44 6.06 -11.86
CA SER A 98 -39.77 6.04 -12.46
C SER A 98 -40.44 4.68 -12.22
N MET A 99 -41.77 4.68 -12.27
CA MET A 99 -42.58 3.49 -12.09
C MET A 99 -43.87 3.60 -12.88
N TRP A 100 -44.30 2.51 -13.49
CA TRP A 100 -45.57 2.43 -14.21
C TRP A 100 -46.17 1.02 -14.10
N GLY A 101 -47.48 0.91 -14.25
CA GLY A 101 -48.21 -0.37 -14.30
C GLY A 101 -48.37 -1.05 -12.94
N ASN A 102 -48.49 -2.38 -12.95
CA ASN A 102 -48.77 -3.22 -11.78
C ASN A 102 -47.55 -3.48 -10.89
N MET A 103 -46.86 -2.40 -10.49
CA MET A 103 -45.66 -2.43 -9.64
C MET A 103 -45.96 -2.01 -8.18
N ILE A 104 -47.20 -1.59 -7.88
CA ILE A 104 -47.64 -1.28 -6.51
C ILE A 104 -47.52 -2.54 -5.64
N GLY A 105 -47.08 -2.36 -4.40
CA GLY A 105 -46.86 -3.46 -3.45
C GLY A 105 -45.51 -4.16 -3.61
N THR A 106 -44.65 -3.71 -4.52
CA THR A 106 -43.30 -4.26 -4.67
C THR A 106 -42.46 -3.99 -3.42
N THR A 107 -41.71 -5.00 -2.95
CA THR A 107 -40.66 -4.84 -1.93
C THR A 107 -39.32 -5.30 -2.48
N VAL A 108 -38.23 -4.83 -1.88
CA VAL A 108 -36.87 -5.23 -2.21
C VAL A 108 -36.14 -5.71 -0.97
N TYR A 109 -35.38 -6.79 -1.10
CA TYR A 109 -34.50 -7.32 -0.07
C TYR A 109 -33.21 -7.82 -0.73
N GLY A 110 -32.19 -8.15 0.07
CA GLY A 110 -30.93 -8.60 -0.51
C GLY A 110 -30.19 -9.64 0.31
N SER A 111 -29.15 -10.16 -0.32
CA SER A 111 -28.17 -11.08 0.22
C SER A 111 -26.79 -10.68 -0.28
N GLY A 112 -25.76 -11.33 0.23
CA GLY A 112 -24.40 -11.03 -0.17
C GLY A 112 -23.44 -12.15 0.17
N SER A 113 -22.30 -12.13 -0.48
CA SER A 113 -21.26 -13.13 -0.35
C SER A 113 -19.90 -12.49 -0.54
N CYS A 114 -18.86 -13.16 -0.04
CA CYS A 114 -17.49 -12.78 -0.30
C CYS A 114 -16.67 -14.00 -0.72
N THR A 115 -15.79 -13.81 -1.70
CA THR A 115 -14.92 -14.85 -2.25
C THR A 115 -13.48 -14.33 -2.32
N PRO A 116 -12.46 -15.21 -2.39
CA PRO A 116 -12.54 -16.68 -2.27
C PRO A 116 -12.60 -17.19 -0.82
N SER A 117 -12.03 -16.46 0.15
CA SER A 117 -12.00 -16.87 1.57
C SER A 117 -12.17 -15.64 2.47
N CYS A 118 -13.40 -15.35 2.84
CA CYS A 118 -13.76 -14.24 3.71
C CYS A 118 -15.12 -14.52 4.36
N GLY A 119 -15.34 -13.97 5.54
CA GLY A 119 -16.67 -13.90 6.14
C GLY A 119 -17.47 -12.74 5.54
N THR A 120 -18.80 -12.86 5.52
CA THR A 120 -19.70 -11.75 5.17
C THR A 120 -20.93 -11.77 6.05
N GLN A 121 -21.27 -10.62 6.61
CA GLN A 121 -22.52 -10.36 7.30
C GLN A 121 -23.34 -9.37 6.49
N VAL A 122 -24.61 -9.69 6.22
CA VAL A 122 -25.46 -8.88 5.35
C VAL A 122 -26.70 -8.41 6.10
N SER A 123 -26.97 -7.12 6.01
CA SER A 123 -28.19 -6.48 6.46
C SER A 123 -28.85 -5.79 5.27
N PHE A 124 -29.80 -6.50 4.65
CA PHE A 124 -30.66 -5.95 3.59
C PHE A 124 -32.07 -6.51 3.76
N PRO A 125 -32.79 -6.09 4.82
CA PRO A 125 -34.15 -6.56 5.09
C PRO A 125 -35.11 -6.13 3.98
N SER A 126 -36.26 -6.79 3.90
CA SER A 126 -37.34 -6.40 3.01
C SER A 126 -37.81 -4.97 3.31
N GLN A 127 -37.82 -4.14 2.27
CA GLN A 127 -38.16 -2.73 2.30
C GLN A 127 -39.17 -2.44 1.20
N SER A 128 -40.15 -1.57 1.48
CA SER A 128 -41.11 -1.16 0.45
C SER A 128 -40.40 -0.44 -0.71
N PHE A 129 -40.73 -0.83 -1.93
CA PHE A 129 -40.23 -0.23 -3.16
C PHE A 129 -41.37 0.04 -4.15
N ALA A 130 -42.47 0.59 -3.62
CA ALA A 130 -43.77 0.66 -4.29
C ALA A 130 -44.14 2.06 -4.84
N THR A 131 -43.22 3.03 -4.81
CA THR A 131 -43.43 4.38 -5.37
C THR A 131 -42.25 4.83 -6.22
N ALA A 132 -42.48 5.81 -7.11
CA ALA A 132 -41.44 6.38 -7.99
C ALA A 132 -40.35 7.17 -7.23
N SER A 133 -40.50 7.36 -5.91
CA SER A 133 -39.49 7.99 -5.04
C SER A 133 -39.01 7.03 -3.94
N ALA A 134 -39.33 5.75 -4.04
CA ALA A 134 -38.95 4.76 -3.03
C ALA A 134 -37.43 4.62 -2.95
N ARG A 135 -36.94 4.39 -1.75
CA ARG A 135 -35.52 4.16 -1.46
C ARG A 135 -35.39 2.90 -0.63
N ALA A 136 -34.31 2.16 -0.87
CA ALA A 136 -33.94 1.02 -0.04
C ALA A 136 -32.42 0.97 0.10
N SER A 137 -31.94 0.44 1.22
CA SER A 137 -30.50 0.32 1.47
C SER A 137 -30.15 -1.06 1.99
N GLY A 138 -29.00 -1.56 1.58
CA GLY A 138 -28.41 -2.80 2.04
C GLY A 138 -26.93 -2.63 2.36
N ARG A 139 -26.44 -3.39 3.34
CA ARG A 139 -25.03 -3.37 3.75
C ARG A 139 -24.50 -4.78 3.89
N ALA A 140 -23.32 -5.04 3.33
CA ALA A 140 -22.53 -6.24 3.55
C ALA A 140 -21.20 -5.85 4.21
N THR A 141 -20.91 -6.41 5.38
CA THR A 141 -19.62 -6.26 6.05
C THR A 141 -18.84 -7.55 5.83
N SER A 142 -17.69 -7.44 5.19
CA SER A 142 -16.83 -8.57 4.86
C SER A 142 -15.56 -8.52 5.70
N THR A 143 -15.07 -9.69 6.10
CA THR A 143 -13.87 -9.85 6.94
C THR A 143 -12.92 -10.84 6.27
N THR A 144 -11.66 -10.46 6.12
CA THR A 144 -10.63 -11.34 5.53
C THR A 144 -10.25 -12.48 6.47
N SER A 145 -9.79 -13.59 5.88
CA SER A 145 -9.13 -14.68 6.61
C SER A 145 -7.62 -14.46 6.81
N VAL A 146 -7.05 -13.39 6.23
CA VAL A 146 -5.63 -13.02 6.42
C VAL A 146 -5.37 -12.63 7.87
N THR A 147 -4.27 -13.13 8.44
CA THR A 147 -3.87 -12.89 9.84
C THR A 147 -2.67 -11.96 9.97
N VAL A 148 -2.58 -11.28 11.12
CA VAL A 148 -1.42 -10.44 11.48
C VAL A 148 -0.13 -11.26 11.51
N GLY A 149 0.96 -10.69 11.00
CA GLY A 149 2.28 -11.33 10.91
C GLY A 149 2.44 -12.29 9.72
N SER A 150 1.36 -12.58 8.99
CA SER A 150 1.41 -13.43 7.80
C SER A 150 2.10 -12.72 6.63
N SER A 151 2.94 -13.43 5.87
CA SER A 151 3.45 -12.95 4.58
C SER A 151 2.41 -13.04 3.45
N THR A 152 1.24 -13.63 3.72
CA THR A 152 0.17 -13.79 2.75
C THR A 152 -0.47 -12.45 2.39
N THR A 153 -0.70 -12.28 1.09
CA THR A 153 -1.54 -11.23 0.51
C THR A 153 -2.68 -11.91 -0.23
N MET A 154 -3.92 -11.50 0.04
CA MET A 154 -5.10 -12.03 -0.65
C MET A 154 -5.94 -10.92 -1.25
N SER A 155 -6.61 -11.22 -2.35
CA SER A 155 -7.60 -10.34 -2.97
C SER A 155 -8.98 -10.96 -2.80
N HIS A 156 -9.95 -10.14 -2.42
CA HIS A 156 -11.32 -10.55 -2.16
C HIS A 156 -12.31 -9.71 -2.95
N ALA A 157 -13.43 -10.30 -3.34
CA ALA A 157 -14.56 -9.58 -3.92
C ALA A 157 -15.80 -9.79 -3.05
N THR A 158 -16.56 -8.73 -2.81
CA THR A 158 -17.88 -8.81 -2.18
C THR A 158 -18.95 -8.62 -3.25
N THR A 159 -19.91 -9.52 -3.26
CA THR A 159 -21.09 -9.44 -4.13
C THR A 159 -22.29 -9.10 -3.28
N MET A 160 -23.00 -8.04 -3.64
CA MET A 160 -24.34 -7.72 -3.16
C MET A 160 -25.36 -8.17 -4.19
N ARG A 161 -26.43 -8.84 -3.76
CA ARG A 161 -27.56 -9.24 -4.60
C ARG A 161 -28.84 -8.67 -4.03
N TRP A 162 -29.74 -8.17 -4.87
CA TRP A 162 -31.07 -7.76 -4.44
C TRP A 162 -32.15 -8.32 -5.37
N TYR A 163 -33.32 -8.55 -4.76
CA TYR A 163 -34.46 -9.22 -5.37
C TYR A 163 -35.68 -8.35 -5.16
N PHE A 164 -36.48 -8.20 -6.20
CA PHE A 164 -37.80 -7.57 -6.10
C PHE A 164 -38.86 -8.64 -5.89
N THR A 165 -39.81 -8.37 -5.01
CA THR A 165 -40.96 -9.24 -4.79
C THR A 165 -42.26 -8.51 -5.00
N ASN A 166 -43.22 -9.17 -5.62
CA ASN A 166 -44.57 -8.66 -5.77
C ASN A 166 -45.55 -9.84 -5.87
N LEU A 167 -46.61 -9.82 -5.07
CA LEU A 167 -47.59 -10.91 -5.02
C LEU A 167 -48.39 -11.08 -6.32
N ARG A 168 -48.37 -10.07 -7.20
CA ARG A 168 -49.05 -10.09 -8.51
C ARG A 168 -48.20 -10.73 -9.61
N TRP A 169 -46.91 -10.95 -9.39
CA TRP A 169 -46.01 -11.53 -10.39
C TRP A 169 -45.99 -13.06 -10.29
N THR A 170 -45.74 -13.72 -11.42
CA THR A 170 -45.44 -15.15 -11.48
C THR A 170 -44.17 -15.35 -12.30
N PRO A 171 -43.03 -15.75 -11.70
CA PRO A 171 -42.82 -15.98 -10.26
C PRO A 171 -42.87 -14.68 -9.43
N GLN A 172 -43.21 -14.80 -8.14
CA GLN A 172 -43.36 -13.65 -7.23
C GLN A 172 -42.04 -12.95 -6.87
N ILE A 173 -40.90 -13.56 -7.19
CA ILE A 173 -39.55 -13.05 -6.89
C ILE A 173 -38.82 -12.90 -8.23
N SER A 174 -38.22 -11.73 -8.46
CA SER A 174 -37.39 -11.48 -9.64
C SER A 174 -36.09 -12.29 -9.61
N PRO A 175 -35.43 -12.50 -10.76
CA PRO A 175 -34.00 -12.76 -10.77
C PRO A 175 -33.23 -11.68 -9.98
N PRO A 176 -32.08 -12.03 -9.36
CA PRO A 176 -31.30 -11.04 -8.64
C PRO A 176 -30.69 -10.03 -9.60
N SER A 177 -30.71 -8.78 -9.21
CA SER A 177 -29.73 -7.81 -9.66
C SER A 177 -28.50 -7.88 -8.75
N THR A 178 -27.33 -7.60 -9.31
CA THR A 178 -26.07 -7.81 -8.59
C THR A 178 -25.13 -6.62 -8.74
N ALA A 179 -24.43 -6.28 -7.66
CA ALA A 179 -23.25 -5.45 -7.69
C ALA A 179 -22.08 -6.26 -7.13
N GLU A 180 -20.95 -6.26 -7.82
CA GLU A 180 -19.73 -6.89 -7.35
C GLU A 180 -18.66 -5.81 -7.18
N SER A 181 -18.01 -5.80 -6.01
CA SER A 181 -16.88 -4.92 -5.76
C SER A 181 -15.68 -5.35 -6.58
N ALA A 182 -14.82 -4.40 -6.95
CA ALA A 182 -13.48 -4.80 -7.36
C ALA A 182 -12.72 -5.50 -6.22
N ASN A 183 -11.59 -6.09 -6.58
CA ASN A 183 -10.73 -6.82 -5.66
C ASN A 183 -10.17 -5.92 -4.54
N VAL A 184 -10.58 -6.20 -3.31
CA VAL A 184 -10.01 -5.64 -2.08
C VAL A 184 -8.81 -6.51 -1.69
N ARG A 185 -7.62 -5.90 -1.69
CA ARG A 185 -6.38 -6.56 -1.27
C ARG A 185 -6.22 -6.43 0.23
N CYS A 186 -6.04 -7.56 0.92
CA CYS A 186 -5.72 -7.60 2.34
C CYS A 186 -4.29 -8.10 2.58
N ASP A 187 -3.57 -7.41 3.45
CA ASP A 187 -2.18 -7.69 3.80
C ASP A 187 -2.04 -8.02 5.30
N GLY A 188 -1.45 -9.18 5.60
CA GLY A 188 -1.18 -9.63 6.98
C GLY A 188 0.19 -9.23 7.53
N GLN A 189 1.08 -8.79 6.65
CA GLN A 189 2.50 -8.53 6.91
C GLN A 189 2.78 -7.28 7.79
N TYR A 190 1.75 -6.69 8.37
CA TYR A 190 1.81 -5.52 9.23
C TYR A 190 1.31 -5.90 10.63
N PRO A 191 1.57 -5.08 11.67
CA PRO A 191 1.05 -5.34 13.03
C PRO A 191 -0.49 -5.32 13.13
N THR A 192 -1.17 -4.87 12.09
CA THR A 192 -2.62 -4.95 11.90
C THR A 192 -2.88 -5.48 10.49
N VAL A 193 -3.95 -6.22 10.28
CA VAL A 193 -4.38 -6.53 8.91
C VAL A 193 -4.93 -5.26 8.28
N GLY A 194 -4.57 -4.99 7.03
CA GLY A 194 -5.10 -3.86 6.27
C GLY A 194 -5.67 -4.32 4.95
N CYS A 195 -6.91 -3.97 4.68
CA CYS A 195 -7.61 -4.22 3.42
C CYS A 195 -7.78 -2.91 2.66
N VAL A 196 -7.32 -2.85 1.40
CA VAL A 196 -7.35 -1.65 0.56
C VAL A 196 -7.59 -2.01 -0.90
N TYR A 197 -8.04 -1.06 -1.70
CA TYR A 197 -7.98 -1.22 -3.15
C TYR A 197 -6.53 -1.12 -3.63
N PRO A 198 -6.10 -1.99 -4.58
CA PRO A 198 -4.76 -1.97 -5.14
C PRO A 198 -4.58 -0.81 -6.14
N VAL A 199 -4.88 0.42 -5.70
CA VAL A 199 -4.54 1.63 -6.45
C VAL A 199 -3.05 1.87 -6.36
N ARG A 200 -2.45 2.33 -7.46
CA ARG A 200 -1.04 2.73 -7.49
C ARG A 200 -0.89 4.00 -6.64
N PRO A 201 -0.16 3.96 -5.50
CA PRO A 201 0.05 5.16 -4.72
C PRO A 201 0.92 6.13 -5.53
N VAL A 202 0.51 7.40 -5.58
CA VAL A 202 1.32 8.48 -6.13
C VAL A 202 2.03 9.18 -4.98
N PHE A 203 3.35 9.19 -5.02
CA PHE A 203 4.15 9.96 -4.07
C PHE A 203 4.40 11.35 -4.64
N ILE A 204 3.76 12.36 -4.05
CA ILE A 204 3.90 13.76 -4.46
C ILE A 204 5.00 14.40 -3.62
N ILE A 205 6.01 14.94 -4.29
CA ILE A 205 7.13 15.65 -3.65
C ILE A 205 6.91 17.15 -3.83
N SER A 206 6.69 17.86 -2.72
CA SER A 206 6.60 19.32 -2.76
C SER A 206 7.99 19.94 -2.91
N ALA A 207 8.23 20.59 -4.05
CA ALA A 207 9.45 21.36 -4.27
C ALA A 207 9.55 22.60 -3.36
N LEU A 208 8.42 23.10 -2.84
CA LEU A 208 8.41 24.21 -1.90
C LEU A 208 8.96 23.79 -0.53
N THR A 209 8.53 22.64 -0.02
CA THR A 209 8.92 22.18 1.33
C THR A 209 10.15 21.28 1.29
N ASN A 210 10.53 20.69 0.16
CA ASN A 210 11.70 19.82 0.02
C ASN A 210 12.45 20.08 -1.29
N PRO A 211 12.96 21.32 -1.52
CA PRO A 211 13.50 21.73 -2.82
C PRO A 211 14.68 20.89 -3.28
N SER A 212 15.63 20.58 -2.40
CA SER A 212 16.83 19.80 -2.76
C SER A 212 16.50 18.35 -3.14
N PHE A 213 15.57 17.72 -2.41
CA PHE A 213 15.08 16.37 -2.70
C PHE A 213 14.25 16.33 -3.98
N ALA A 214 13.31 17.27 -4.14
CA ALA A 214 12.52 17.41 -5.36
C ALA A 214 13.40 17.64 -6.59
N ARG A 215 14.47 18.45 -6.45
CA ARG A 215 15.45 18.67 -7.51
C ARG A 215 16.19 17.39 -7.86
N HIS A 216 16.64 16.61 -6.87
CA HIS A 216 17.34 15.36 -7.13
C HIS A 216 16.47 14.34 -7.88
N VAL A 217 15.25 14.09 -7.39
CA VAL A 217 14.29 13.18 -8.06
C VAL A 217 13.89 13.71 -9.44
N GLY A 218 13.69 15.02 -9.58
CA GLY A 218 13.41 15.66 -10.87
C GLY A 218 14.53 15.45 -11.89
N MET A 219 15.79 15.61 -11.47
CA MET A 219 16.95 15.29 -12.33
C MET A 219 17.00 13.79 -12.65
N ALA A 220 16.83 12.90 -11.68
CA ALA A 220 16.79 11.46 -11.94
C ALA A 220 15.79 11.09 -13.05
N HIS A 221 14.60 11.70 -13.05
CA HIS A 221 13.61 11.51 -14.11
C HIS A 221 14.00 12.09 -15.47
N GLN A 222 14.69 13.24 -15.50
CA GLN A 222 15.23 13.80 -16.76
C GLN A 222 16.31 12.89 -17.38
N TYR A 223 16.96 12.08 -16.55
CA TYR A 223 17.96 11.09 -16.92
C TYR A 223 17.38 9.67 -17.06
N ASN A 224 16.09 9.57 -17.38
CA ASN A 224 15.40 8.31 -17.69
C ASN A 224 15.44 7.24 -16.58
N MET A 225 15.61 7.65 -15.31
CA MET A 225 15.44 6.74 -14.18
C MET A 225 13.95 6.41 -13.95
N PRO A 226 13.62 5.23 -13.41
CA PRO A 226 12.25 4.77 -13.31
C PRO A 226 11.39 5.71 -12.47
N ARG A 227 10.18 6.04 -12.96
CA ARG A 227 9.16 6.80 -12.23
C ARG A 227 8.24 5.92 -11.39
N THR A 228 8.16 4.64 -11.76
CA THR A 228 7.44 3.63 -10.99
C THR A 228 8.46 2.91 -10.12
N LEU A 229 8.22 2.92 -8.81
CA LEU A 229 9.04 2.20 -7.85
C LEU A 229 8.20 1.18 -7.10
N THR A 230 8.78 0.03 -6.84
CA THR A 230 8.19 -1.06 -6.07
C THR A 230 8.76 -1.03 -4.66
N ARG A 231 7.94 -0.65 -3.68
CA ARG A 231 8.37 -0.61 -2.27
C ARG A 231 8.84 -1.99 -1.81
N MET A 232 9.94 -2.01 -1.09
CA MET A 232 10.54 -3.17 -0.43
C MET A 232 10.52 -2.99 1.09
N ARG A 233 10.46 -4.10 1.83
CA ARG A 233 10.47 -4.13 3.31
C ARG A 233 11.68 -4.82 3.91
N ASP A 234 12.36 -5.63 3.11
CA ASP A 234 13.55 -6.33 3.55
C ASP A 234 14.63 -5.30 3.93
N GLU A 235 14.89 -5.17 5.23
CA GLU A 235 15.84 -4.21 5.78
C GLU A 235 17.28 -4.54 5.38
N PHE A 236 17.58 -5.82 5.15
CA PHE A 236 18.88 -6.28 4.70
C PHE A 236 19.12 -5.82 3.26
N LEU A 237 18.17 -6.08 2.35
CA LEU A 237 18.25 -5.61 0.96
C LEU A 237 18.21 -4.08 0.88
N ALA A 238 17.41 -3.42 1.71
CA ALA A 238 17.42 -1.96 1.80
C ALA A 238 18.80 -1.48 2.26
N THR A 239 19.45 -2.15 3.19
CA THR A 239 20.82 -1.81 3.61
C THR A 239 21.83 -2.02 2.50
N GLN A 240 21.71 -3.08 1.71
CA GLN A 240 22.56 -3.27 0.53
C GLN A 240 22.35 -2.17 -0.52
N ASN A 241 21.11 -1.77 -0.81
CA ASN A 241 20.81 -0.63 -1.67
C ASN A 241 21.50 0.66 -1.19
N GLY A 242 21.35 0.97 0.11
CA GLY A 242 21.92 2.18 0.70
C GLY A 242 23.44 2.16 0.74
N ASN A 243 24.05 1.02 1.08
CA ASN A 243 25.50 0.87 1.10
C ASN A 243 26.11 0.95 -0.30
N MET A 244 25.42 0.44 -1.32
CA MET A 244 25.87 0.53 -2.70
C MET A 244 25.76 1.95 -3.24
N ALA A 245 24.67 2.66 -2.94
CA ALA A 245 24.46 4.02 -3.42
C ALA A 245 25.29 5.06 -2.64
N CYS A 246 25.16 5.04 -1.32
CA CYS A 246 25.68 6.04 -0.40
C CYS A 246 26.63 5.40 0.64
N PRO A 247 27.74 4.76 0.24
CA PRO A 247 28.64 4.08 1.15
C PRO A 247 29.23 5.03 2.19
N GLY A 248 29.62 4.51 3.36
CA GLY A 248 30.19 5.31 4.45
C GLY A 248 31.43 6.11 4.03
N ILE A 249 32.24 5.56 3.14
CA ILE A 249 33.48 6.18 2.61
C ILE A 249 33.23 7.38 1.69
N LEU A 250 32.00 7.58 1.20
CA LEU A 250 31.68 8.71 0.34
C LEU A 250 31.85 10.02 1.12
N PRO A 251 32.68 10.97 0.67
CA PRO A 251 32.87 12.25 1.36
C PRO A 251 31.54 13.01 1.45
N ARG A 252 31.17 13.42 2.67
CA ARG A 252 29.95 14.20 2.95
C ARG A 252 30.36 15.58 3.46
N PRO A 253 30.05 16.67 2.73
CA PRO A 253 30.23 18.02 3.26
C PRO A 253 29.49 18.20 4.58
N ALA A 254 30.01 19.05 5.46
CA ALA A 254 29.37 19.32 6.75
C ALA A 254 27.94 19.85 6.54
N GLY A 255 26.96 19.24 7.22
CA GLY A 255 25.55 19.59 7.09
C GLY A 255 24.87 19.03 5.85
N PHE A 256 25.48 18.05 5.16
CA PHE A 256 24.88 17.36 4.01
C PHE A 256 24.81 15.84 4.22
N SER A 257 23.69 15.28 3.78
CA SER A 257 23.44 13.85 3.72
C SER A 257 23.39 13.37 2.27
N CYS A 258 23.80 12.13 2.04
CA CYS A 258 23.67 11.49 0.74
C CYS A 258 22.22 11.04 0.53
N ASP A 259 21.63 11.45 -0.58
CA ASP A 259 20.30 11.05 -1.04
C ASP A 259 20.47 10.21 -2.31
N GLU A 260 19.68 9.13 -2.42
CA GLU A 260 19.77 8.18 -3.52
C GLU A 260 18.45 8.01 -4.29
N TYR A 261 18.55 7.84 -5.60
CA TYR A 261 17.42 7.47 -6.46
C TYR A 261 17.82 6.43 -7.52
N PRO A 262 17.06 5.33 -7.71
CA PRO A 262 15.86 4.95 -6.98
C PRO A 262 16.08 4.72 -5.48
N PHE A 263 15.03 4.90 -4.67
CA PHE A 263 15.15 4.95 -3.21
C PHE A 263 15.65 3.64 -2.62
N ARG A 264 16.40 3.74 -1.51
CA ARG A 264 16.90 2.59 -0.74
C ARG A 264 15.84 1.53 -0.43
N SER A 265 14.62 1.94 -0.11
CA SER A 265 13.49 1.06 0.24
C SER A 265 12.69 0.56 -0.97
N THR A 266 13.31 0.45 -2.16
CA THR A 266 12.62 0.02 -3.40
C THR A 266 13.39 -1.08 -4.11
N ARG A 267 12.69 -1.91 -4.90
CA ARG A 267 13.31 -3.01 -5.67
C ARG A 267 14.21 -2.48 -6.79
N GLU A 268 13.93 -1.28 -7.29
CA GLU A 268 14.72 -0.60 -8.31
C GLU A 268 15.96 0.10 -7.72
N GLY A 269 16.17 0.03 -6.41
CA GLY A 269 17.35 0.60 -5.73
C GLY A 269 18.67 0.02 -6.25
N ALA A 270 19.77 0.69 -5.91
CA ALA A 270 21.09 0.45 -6.49
C ALA A 270 21.52 -1.04 -6.55
N PHE A 271 21.32 -1.79 -5.47
CA PHE A 271 21.69 -3.19 -5.38
C PHE A 271 20.63 -4.11 -5.97
N THR A 272 19.38 -4.00 -5.51
CA THR A 272 18.28 -4.90 -5.92
C THR A 272 17.86 -4.73 -7.37
N GLY A 273 18.08 -3.54 -7.94
CA GLY A 273 17.85 -3.25 -9.34
C GLY A 273 18.98 -3.70 -10.26
N ASN A 274 20.04 -4.34 -9.72
CA ASN A 274 21.28 -4.67 -10.43
C ASN A 274 21.82 -3.47 -11.22
N ALA A 275 21.85 -2.31 -10.56
CA ALA A 275 22.16 -1.07 -11.23
C ALA A 275 23.61 -1.12 -11.78
N PRO A 276 23.80 -0.97 -13.11
CA PRO A 276 25.10 -1.21 -13.74
C PRO A 276 26.17 -0.17 -13.36
N TYR A 277 25.76 0.98 -12.82
CA TYR A 277 26.65 2.06 -12.42
C TYR A 277 25.94 3.08 -11.52
N GLY A 278 26.73 3.82 -10.75
CA GLY A 278 26.31 5.04 -10.05
C GLY A 278 26.54 6.29 -10.89
N ARG A 279 25.76 7.34 -10.62
CA ARG A 279 25.91 8.66 -11.24
C ARG A 279 25.60 9.80 -10.29
N THR A 280 26.01 11.00 -10.65
CA THR A 280 25.58 12.24 -9.98
C THR A 280 25.21 13.29 -11.02
N PHE A 281 24.78 14.46 -10.55
CA PHE A 281 24.36 15.57 -11.38
C PHE A 281 25.15 16.83 -11.05
N ALA A 282 25.14 17.79 -11.99
CA ALA A 282 25.72 19.10 -11.72
C ALA A 282 25.06 19.73 -10.49
N GLY A 283 25.90 20.21 -9.55
CA GLY A 283 25.41 20.81 -8.30
C GLY A 283 24.93 19.82 -7.24
N CYS A 284 25.28 18.53 -7.34
CA CYS A 284 25.02 17.52 -6.31
C CYS A 284 26.18 17.30 -5.32
N GLN A 285 27.28 18.03 -5.46
CA GLN A 285 28.44 17.98 -4.54
C GLN A 285 28.99 16.56 -4.28
N VAL A 286 28.91 15.68 -5.29
CA VAL A 286 29.54 14.36 -5.29
C VAL A 286 30.63 14.34 -6.36
N THR A 287 31.86 14.01 -6.00
CA THR A 287 32.99 13.90 -6.94
C THR A 287 33.42 12.45 -7.22
N ALA A 288 32.98 11.51 -6.38
CA ALA A 288 33.39 10.11 -6.45
C ALA A 288 32.68 9.29 -7.53
N VAL A 289 31.60 9.81 -8.13
CA VAL A 289 30.88 9.17 -9.24
C VAL A 289 30.75 10.15 -10.39
N PRO A 290 30.77 9.69 -11.66
CA PRO A 290 30.74 10.58 -12.81
C PRO A 290 29.38 11.27 -12.96
N ILE A 291 29.42 12.49 -13.50
CA ILE A 291 28.25 13.10 -14.13
C ILE A 291 28.08 12.42 -15.49
N ARG A 292 26.90 11.82 -15.71
CA ARG A 292 26.56 11.08 -16.94
C ARG A 292 25.66 11.90 -17.86
N GLN A 293 25.38 11.41 -19.06
CA GLN A 293 24.51 12.08 -20.03
C GLN A 293 23.02 11.68 -19.86
N PRO A 294 22.06 12.57 -20.20
CA PRO A 294 20.62 12.30 -20.08
C PRO A 294 20.13 11.08 -20.87
N ALA A 295 20.77 10.78 -21.99
CA ALA A 295 20.43 9.65 -22.85
C ALA A 295 20.80 8.28 -22.24
N GLU A 296 21.63 8.24 -21.20
CA GLU A 296 22.04 6.98 -20.57
C GLU A 296 20.93 6.43 -19.68
N THR A 297 20.43 5.24 -20.00
CA THR A 297 19.36 4.55 -19.24
C THR A 297 19.93 3.63 -18.16
N GLY A 298 19.21 3.54 -17.03
CA GLY A 298 19.56 2.67 -15.90
C GLY A 298 20.50 3.30 -14.87
N GLY A 299 21.05 2.48 -13.98
CA GLY A 299 21.90 2.93 -12.88
C GLY A 299 21.12 3.53 -11.71
N TYR A 300 21.86 4.10 -10.75
CA TYR A 300 21.31 4.90 -9.66
C TYR A 300 22.01 6.26 -9.60
N SER A 301 21.35 7.24 -9.01
CA SER A 301 21.87 8.59 -8.79
C SER A 301 22.05 8.88 -7.32
N ILE A 302 23.07 9.67 -7.03
CA ILE A 302 23.34 10.20 -5.70
C ILE A 302 23.56 11.71 -5.72
N CYS A 303 23.05 12.37 -4.68
CA CYS A 303 23.17 13.79 -4.47
C CYS A 303 23.41 14.09 -3.00
N MET A 304 24.35 14.97 -2.69
CA MET A 304 24.44 15.53 -1.35
C MET A 304 23.35 16.60 -1.21
N ILE A 305 22.44 16.39 -0.27
CA ILE A 305 21.39 17.36 0.08
C ILE A 305 21.50 17.76 1.56
N PRO A 306 21.10 18.99 1.93
CA PRO A 306 21.21 19.46 3.31
C PRO A 306 20.57 18.50 4.31
N GLU A 307 21.26 18.23 5.42
CA GLU A 307 20.77 17.44 6.54
C GLU A 307 19.43 18.02 7.04
N GLY A 308 18.48 17.15 7.39
CA GLY A 308 17.12 17.52 7.76
C GLY A 308 16.12 17.49 6.59
N ARG A 309 16.55 17.67 5.33
CA ARG A 309 15.64 17.51 4.17
C ARG A 309 15.47 16.05 3.74
N THR A 310 16.46 15.20 4.05
CA THR A 310 16.36 13.73 3.90
C THR A 310 15.43 13.12 4.94
N SER A 311 15.53 13.53 6.21
CA SER A 311 14.70 12.98 7.28
C SER A 311 13.24 13.40 7.17
N THR A 312 12.92 14.66 6.82
CA THR A 312 11.53 15.09 6.61
C THR A 312 10.90 14.40 5.39
N ALA A 313 11.65 14.21 4.29
CA ALA A 313 11.19 13.44 3.13
C ALA A 313 11.01 11.95 3.47
N ALA A 314 11.94 11.34 4.22
CA ALA A 314 11.84 9.96 4.70
C ALA A 314 10.64 9.75 5.64
N CYS A 315 10.31 10.71 6.50
CA CYS A 315 9.10 10.68 7.32
C CYS A 315 7.82 10.77 6.46
N CYS A 316 7.80 11.60 5.42
CA CYS A 316 6.68 11.68 4.47
C CYS A 316 6.47 10.38 3.67
N CYS A 317 7.56 9.68 3.30
CA CYS A 317 7.52 8.37 2.64
C CYS A 317 6.87 7.27 3.51
N ASN A 318 6.80 7.46 4.83
CA ASN A 318 6.18 6.52 5.78
C ASN A 318 4.79 6.98 6.27
N GLY A 319 4.51 8.28 6.30
CA GLY A 319 3.26 8.84 6.83
C GLY A 319 1.99 8.42 6.09
N SER A 320 2.09 7.94 4.85
CA SER A 320 0.95 7.38 4.09
C SER A 320 0.48 6.00 4.58
N THR A 321 1.12 5.43 5.61
CA THR A 321 0.83 4.08 6.15
C THR A 321 0.27 4.05 7.57
N GLY A 322 -0.12 5.20 8.15
CA GLY A 322 -0.85 5.23 9.42
C GLY A 322 -0.03 4.88 10.67
N LYS A 323 1.30 4.97 10.63
CA LYS A 323 2.16 4.90 11.83
C LYS A 323 3.10 6.09 11.91
N THR A 324 3.00 6.83 13.00
CA THR A 324 3.99 7.82 13.45
C THR A 324 5.27 7.09 13.86
N GLY A 325 6.25 7.09 12.96
CA GLY A 325 7.56 6.50 13.18
C GLY A 325 8.51 6.88 12.05
N CYS A 326 9.18 8.02 12.21
CA CYS A 326 10.36 8.33 11.42
C CYS A 326 11.42 7.29 11.79
N TRP A 327 11.80 6.42 10.86
CA TRP A 327 13.03 5.66 11.04
C TRP A 327 14.16 6.68 10.99
N THR A 328 14.76 6.94 12.15
CA THR A 328 15.94 7.77 12.29
C THR A 328 17.00 7.27 11.32
N ALA A 329 17.40 8.12 10.38
CA ALA A 329 18.70 8.00 9.77
C ALA A 329 19.70 8.06 10.92
N ASN A 330 20.26 6.91 11.30
CA ASN A 330 21.39 6.89 12.20
C ASN A 330 22.56 7.49 11.40
N ALA A 331 22.75 8.81 11.54
CA ALA A 331 24.01 9.44 11.23
C ALA A 331 25.04 8.79 12.15
N SER A 332 25.83 7.85 11.62
CA SER A 332 26.97 7.30 12.34
C SER A 332 28.03 8.39 12.50
N SER A 333 27.91 9.20 13.55
CA SER A 333 29.00 10.05 14.02
C SER A 333 30.05 9.15 14.66
N SER A 334 31.14 8.90 13.95
CA SER A 334 32.33 8.26 14.49
C SER A 334 33.00 9.20 15.51
N ARG A 335 33.07 8.77 16.78
CA ARG A 335 34.05 9.29 17.75
C ARG A 335 35.15 8.26 17.91
N TRP A 336 36.33 8.61 17.41
CA TRP A 336 37.59 8.01 17.83
C TRP A 336 37.96 8.54 19.24
N PRO A 337 38.72 7.75 20.02
CA PRO A 337 39.95 8.29 20.57
C PRO A 337 41.17 7.44 20.20
N ALA A 338 42.29 8.13 20.15
CA ALA A 338 43.59 7.69 19.69
C ALA A 338 44.36 6.77 20.68
N SER A 339 45.37 6.12 20.11
CA SER A 339 46.67 5.70 20.67
C SER A 339 46.73 4.55 21.69
N ARG A 340 47.39 3.45 21.30
CA ARG A 340 48.77 3.14 21.74
C ARG A 340 49.41 2.00 20.93
N GLU A 341 50.70 2.16 20.67
CA GLU A 341 51.65 1.21 20.09
C GLU A 341 51.90 0.00 21.01
N GLU A 342 52.17 -1.18 20.43
CA GLU A 342 53.43 -1.95 20.56
C GLU A 342 53.26 -3.42 20.08
N GLY A 343 54.11 -3.83 19.12
CA GLY A 343 54.86 -5.09 19.17
C GLY A 343 54.23 -6.42 18.70
N PRO A 344 55.05 -7.40 18.22
CA PRO A 344 54.67 -8.33 17.15
C PRO A 344 54.42 -9.78 17.60
N GLY A 345 53.75 -10.56 16.74
CA GLY A 345 53.59 -12.01 16.94
C GLY A 345 53.07 -12.73 15.69
N GLU A 346 53.88 -13.67 15.22
CA GLU A 346 53.72 -14.53 14.03
C GLU A 346 52.50 -15.47 14.08
N GLY A 347 52.12 -16.02 12.91
CA GLY A 347 51.60 -17.39 12.84
C GLY A 347 50.32 -17.63 12.01
N GLY A 348 50.50 -18.00 10.74
CA GLY A 348 49.93 -19.20 10.10
C GLY A 348 48.41 -19.38 9.95
N GLY A 349 47.96 -19.63 8.72
CA GLY A 349 46.73 -20.40 8.46
C GLY A 349 45.95 -19.99 7.22
N ALA A 350 46.33 -20.51 6.04
CA ALA A 350 45.54 -20.41 4.82
C ALA A 350 44.35 -21.40 4.82
N PRO A 351 43.15 -21.00 4.34
CA PRO A 351 42.06 -21.95 4.10
C PRO A 351 42.07 -22.51 2.65
N PRO A 352 41.62 -23.77 2.43
CA PRO A 352 41.65 -24.42 1.12
C PRO A 352 40.46 -24.06 0.21
N PRO A 353 40.58 -24.30 -1.12
CA PRO A 353 39.58 -23.95 -2.11
C PRO A 353 38.48 -25.01 -2.28
N PHE A 354 37.27 -24.53 -2.60
CA PHE A 354 36.10 -25.31 -3.00
C PHE A 354 36.26 -25.89 -4.42
N ALA A 355 35.91 -27.17 -4.58
CA ALA A 355 35.80 -27.88 -5.87
C ALA A 355 34.35 -27.78 -6.44
N PRO A 356 34.16 -27.94 -7.77
CA PRO A 356 32.87 -27.73 -8.43
C PRO A 356 31.96 -28.97 -8.46
N ALA A 357 30.65 -28.74 -8.41
CA ALA A 357 29.60 -29.74 -8.54
C ALA A 357 29.41 -30.19 -10.00
N GLY A 358 29.38 -31.51 -10.21
CA GLY A 358 29.10 -32.15 -11.50
C GLY A 358 27.63 -32.12 -11.87
N ALA A 359 27.39 -31.97 -13.18
CA ALA A 359 26.10 -32.11 -13.82
C ALA A 359 25.85 -33.58 -14.22
N THR A 360 24.67 -34.10 -13.91
CA THR A 360 24.13 -35.33 -14.52
C THR A 360 22.72 -35.05 -15.03
N ALA A 361 22.59 -35.08 -16.36
CA ALA A 361 21.33 -35.08 -17.07
C ALA A 361 20.77 -36.51 -17.10
N ALA A 362 19.47 -36.65 -16.82
CA ALA A 362 18.69 -37.85 -17.12
C ALA A 362 17.57 -37.49 -18.11
N ARG A 363 17.56 -38.20 -19.24
CA ARG A 363 16.54 -38.17 -20.30
C ARG A 363 15.48 -39.27 -20.07
N PRO A 364 14.35 -39.26 -20.80
CA PRO A 364 13.08 -39.85 -20.39
C PRO A 364 12.78 -41.23 -20.98
N GLY A 365 11.90 -41.97 -20.30
CA GLY A 365 11.05 -43.03 -20.82
C GLY A 365 9.83 -43.10 -19.89
N GLY A 366 8.60 -43.43 -20.28
CA GLY A 366 7.98 -43.91 -21.50
C GLY A 366 6.52 -44.24 -21.11
N VAL A 367 5.54 -43.90 -21.96
CA VAL A 367 4.62 -44.88 -22.60
C VAL A 367 3.30 -45.20 -21.87
N ARG A 368 2.21 -44.82 -22.58
CA ARG A 368 0.86 -45.42 -22.77
C ARG A 368 -0.21 -45.43 -21.68
N GLY A 369 -1.43 -45.13 -22.14
CA GLY A 369 -2.68 -45.69 -21.62
C GLY A 369 -3.92 -44.98 -22.14
N SER A 370 -4.38 -45.36 -23.34
CA SER A 370 -5.70 -45.04 -23.89
C SER A 370 -6.79 -45.90 -23.24
N GLY A 371 -7.93 -45.28 -22.94
CA GLY A 371 -9.21 -45.88 -22.55
C GLY A 371 -10.29 -44.81 -22.62
#